data_AF-A0A2H3KD46-F1
#
_entry.id   AF-A0A2H3KD46-F1
#
_cell.length_a   1.000
_cell.length_b   1.000
_cell.length_c   1.000
_cell.angle_alpha   90.00
_cell.angle_beta   90.00
_cell.angle_gamma   90.00
#
_symmetry.space_group_name_H-M   'P 1'
#
loop_
_entity.id
_entity.type
_entity.pdbx_description
1 polymer ?
#
loop_
_entity_poly.entity_id
_entity_poly.type
_entity_poly.pdbx_seq_one_letter_code
_entity_poly.pdbx_strand_id
1 'polypeptide(L)'
;MKKLLFIIIFLFSFGYSFSQNTIQKWNDYRNRYEYYDNYGNMVAYKIYNSYKNQWETYNTSQNSYITPQSTFNVELAERSLKYVTRTIRYQYK
;
A
#
# COMPACT_ATOMS: atom_id res chain seq x y z
N MET A 1 -2.77 -17.84 37.77
CA MET A 1 -2.64 -16.38 37.69
C MET A 1 -1.41 -15.93 36.88
N LYS A 2 -0.19 -16.43 37.17
CA LYS A 2 1.04 -16.05 36.44
C LYS A 2 0.99 -16.29 34.91
N LYS A 3 0.37 -17.38 34.45
CA LYS A 3 0.20 -17.70 33.01
C LYS A 3 -0.70 -16.70 32.28
N LEU A 4 -1.67 -16.12 32.98
CA LEU A 4 -2.63 -15.16 32.42
C LEU A 4 -1.97 -13.77 32.24
N LEU A 5 -1.06 -13.41 33.15
CA LEU A 5 -0.23 -12.22 33.04
C LEU A 5 0.66 -12.25 31.78
N PHE A 6 1.28 -13.41 31.48
CA PHE A 6 2.11 -13.58 30.28
C PHE A 6 1.32 -13.40 28.98
N ILE A 7 0.08 -13.89 28.94
CA ILE A 7 -0.79 -13.74 27.76
C ILE A 7 -1.16 -12.26 27.55
N ILE A 8 -1.45 -11.52 28.63
CA ILE A 8 -1.77 -10.09 28.55
C ILE A 8 -0.56 -9.30 28.03
N ILE A 9 0.64 -9.57 28.55
CA ILE A 9 1.87 -8.88 28.10
C ILE A 9 2.16 -9.18 26.62
N PHE A 10 1.95 -10.43 26.18
CA PHE A 10 2.11 -10.80 24.78
C PHE A 10 1.13 -10.06 23.86
N LEU A 11 -0.14 -9.91 24.28
CA LEU A 11 -1.15 -9.19 23.52
C LEU A 11 -0.87 -7.67 23.42
N PHE A 12 -0.34 -7.05 24.48
CA PHE A 12 0.05 -5.63 24.46
C PHE A 12 1.29 -5.34 23.61
N SER A 13 2.11 -6.35 23.31
CA SER A 13 3.36 -6.17 22.56
C SER A 13 3.16 -5.93 21.05
N PHE A 14 1.96 -6.19 20.51
CA PHE A 14 1.66 -6.05 19.07
C PHE A 14 1.17 -4.65 18.65
N GLY A 15 1.10 -3.68 19.57
CA GLY A 15 0.44 -2.38 19.32
C GLY A 15 1.26 -1.31 18.60
N TYR A 16 2.54 -1.53 18.32
CA TYR A 16 3.38 -0.51 17.66
C TYR A 16 3.12 -0.48 16.15
N SER A 17 2.00 0.13 15.76
CA SER A 17 1.72 0.47 14.37
C SER A 17 2.63 1.64 13.97
N PHE A 18 3.66 1.35 13.18
CA PHE A 18 4.50 2.35 12.55
C PHE A 18 3.67 3.16 11.54
N SER A 19 3.04 4.24 11.99
CA SER A 19 2.51 5.25 11.07
C SER A 19 3.64 6.21 10.70
N GLN A 20 4.17 6.08 9.49
CA GLN A 20 5.07 7.10 8.95
C GLN A 20 4.24 8.35 8.64
N ASN A 21 4.43 9.41 9.41
CA ASN A 21 3.80 10.70 9.16
C ASN A 21 4.42 11.33 7.93
N THR A 22 3.65 11.37 6.84
CA THR A 22 3.98 12.14 5.64
C THR A 22 2.97 13.25 5.46
N ILE A 23 3.45 14.46 5.19
CA ILE A 23 2.58 15.62 4.96
C ILE A 23 2.36 15.73 3.45
N GLN A 24 1.10 15.63 3.01
CA GLN A 24 0.71 15.86 1.61
C GLN A 24 0.31 17.32 1.40
N LYS A 25 0.88 17.98 0.39
CA LYS A 25 0.52 19.34 -0.01
C LYS A 25 0.33 19.41 -1.52
N TRP A 26 -0.69 20.15 -1.97
CA TRP A 26 -0.84 20.46 -3.40
C TRP A 26 0.08 21.63 -3.78
N ASN A 27 0.74 21.52 -4.93
CA ASN A 27 1.60 22.56 -5.50
C ASN A 27 0.99 23.05 -6.81
N ASP A 28 0.36 24.23 -6.77
CA ASP A 28 -0.30 24.85 -7.93
C ASP A 28 0.68 25.15 -9.06
N TYR A 29 1.90 25.59 -8.73
CA TYR A 29 2.92 25.91 -9.74
C TYR A 29 3.35 24.68 -10.55
N ARG A 30 3.38 23.51 -9.91
CA ARG A 30 3.80 22.24 -10.54
C ARG A 30 2.63 21.31 -10.88
N ASN A 31 1.39 21.69 -10.57
CA ASN A 31 0.18 20.89 -10.74
C ASN A 31 0.34 19.43 -10.24
N ARG A 32 0.87 19.27 -9.02
CA ARG A 32 1.13 17.95 -8.43
C ARG A 32 1.00 17.96 -6.92
N TYR A 33 0.76 16.79 -6.34
CA TYR A 33 0.87 16.60 -4.89
C TYR A 33 2.32 16.32 -4.51
N GLU A 34 2.79 16.95 -3.44
CA GLU A 34 4.13 16.78 -2.87
C GLU A 34 4.01 16.19 -1.47
N TYR A 35 4.86 15.22 -1.15
CA TYR A 35 4.90 14.51 0.12
C TYR A 35 6.19 14.85 0.85
N TYR A 36 6.07 15.26 2.11
CA TYR A 36 7.20 15.68 2.94
C TYR A 36 7.33 14.78 4.18
N ASP A 37 8.56 14.56 4.61
CA ASP A 37 8.86 13.94 5.91
C ASP A 37 8.64 14.95 7.06
N ASN A 38 8.78 14.47 8.30
CA ASN A 38 8.64 15.28 9.51
C ASN A 38 9.71 16.38 9.64
N TYR A 39 10.78 16.32 8.84
CA TYR A 39 11.87 17.30 8.81
C TYR A 39 11.67 18.36 7.71
N GLY A 40 10.58 18.26 6.93
CA GLY A 40 10.28 19.18 5.83
C GLY A 40 10.99 18.86 4.51
N ASN A 41 11.66 17.70 4.40
CA ASN A 41 12.25 17.26 3.15
C ASN A 41 11.19 16.58 2.27
N MET A 42 11.16 16.90 0.98
CA MET A 42 10.26 16.22 0.03
C MET A 42 10.76 14.80 -0.23
N VAL A 43 9.93 13.81 0.04
CA VAL A 43 10.24 12.38 -0.13
C VAL A 43 9.63 11.78 -1.40
N ALA A 44 8.51 12.34 -1.87
CA ALA A 44 7.83 11.90 -3.09
C ALA A 44 6.95 13.01 -3.69
N TYR A 45 6.51 12.82 -4.94
CA TYR A 45 5.44 13.60 -5.55
C TYR A 45 4.53 12.72 -6.40
N LYS A 46 3.26 13.12 -6.53
CA LYS A 46 2.24 12.43 -7.33
C LYS A 46 1.65 13.40 -8.35
N ILE A 47 1.76 13.03 -9.63
CA ILE A 47 1.36 13.84 -10.79
C ILE A 47 0.37 13.09 -11.66
N TYR A 48 -0.58 13.79 -12.27
CA TYR A 48 -1.52 13.18 -13.20
C TYR A 48 -0.91 13.08 -14.60
N ASN A 49 -0.82 11.86 -15.12
CA ASN A 49 -0.39 11.60 -16.48
C ASN A 49 -1.60 11.57 -17.40
N SER A 50 -1.79 12.63 -18.17
CA SER A 50 -2.93 12.78 -19.10
C SER A 50 -2.85 11.81 -20.29
N TYR A 51 -1.66 11.35 -20.69
CA TYR A 51 -1.52 10.39 -21.78
C TYR A 51 -2.03 9.00 -21.36
N LYS A 52 -1.76 8.59 -20.13
CA LYS A 52 -2.19 7.30 -19.56
C LYS A 52 -3.49 7.39 -18.75
N ASN A 53 -4.05 8.58 -18.59
CA ASN A 53 -5.22 8.87 -17.76
C ASN A 53 -5.11 8.35 -16.31
N GLN A 54 -3.94 8.46 -15.69
CA GLN A 54 -3.69 7.90 -14.35
C GLN A 54 -2.76 8.78 -13.50
N TRP A 55 -2.81 8.64 -12.18
CA TRP A 55 -1.85 9.25 -11.26
C TRP A 55 -0.57 8.41 -11.15
N GLU A 56 0.58 9.07 -11.25
CA GLU A 56 1.90 8.44 -11.14
C GLU A 56 2.67 9.05 -9.96
N THR A 57 3.31 8.20 -9.15
CA THR A 57 4.06 8.60 -7.96
C THR A 57 5.55 8.35 -8.15
N TYR A 58 6.37 9.32 -7.75
CA TYR A 58 7.82 9.33 -7.91
C TYR A 58 8.48 9.66 -6.57
N ASN A 59 9.45 8.87 -6.15
CA ASN A 59 10.27 9.17 -4.96
C ASN A 59 11.42 10.12 -5.33
N THR A 60 11.86 10.93 -4.37
CA THR A 60 13.00 11.83 -4.54
C THR A 60 14.35 11.11 -4.36
N SER A 61 14.40 10.08 -3.52
CA SER A 61 15.64 9.34 -3.22
C SER A 61 16.11 8.42 -4.36
N GLN A 62 15.21 8.01 -5.25
CA GLN A 62 15.52 7.32 -6.50
C GLN A 62 14.40 7.68 -7.48
N ASN A 63 14.76 8.18 -8.67
CA ASN A 63 13.84 8.41 -9.80
C ASN A 63 13.30 7.08 -10.36
N SER A 64 12.68 6.28 -9.50
CA SER A 64 12.05 5.01 -9.80
C SER A 64 10.54 5.24 -9.71
N TYR A 65 9.84 4.95 -10.80
CA TYR A 65 8.38 4.92 -10.83
C TYR A 65 7.89 3.99 -9.72
N ILE A 66 7.15 4.53 -8.76
CA ILE A 66 6.43 3.69 -7.80
C ILE A 66 5.08 3.45 -8.44
N THR A 67 4.91 2.29 -9.06
CA THR A 67 3.55 1.78 -9.27
C THR A 67 2.95 1.63 -7.87
N PRO A 68 1.78 2.24 -7.56
CA PRO A 68 1.10 1.96 -6.31
C PRO A 68 0.91 0.45 -6.23
N GLN A 69 1.63 -0.20 -5.32
CA GLN A 69 1.52 -1.62 -5.07
C GLN A 69 0.10 -1.82 -4.54
N SER A 70 -0.75 -2.38 -5.41
CA SER A 70 -2.04 -2.91 -5.02
C SER A 70 -1.80 -3.86 -3.84
N THR A 71 -2.37 -3.56 -2.67
CA THR A 71 -2.39 -4.50 -1.53
C THR A 71 -3.13 -5.79 -1.89
N PHE A 72 -3.90 -5.77 -2.99
CA PHE A 72 -4.58 -6.91 -3.56
C PHE A 72 -3.71 -7.59 -4.62
N ASN A 73 -3.30 -8.83 -4.34
CA ASN A 73 -2.58 -9.67 -5.29
C ASN A 73 -3.57 -10.24 -6.32
N VAL A 74 -3.71 -9.52 -7.45
CA VAL A 74 -4.61 -9.89 -8.55
C VAL A 74 -4.30 -11.29 -9.08
N GLU A 75 -3.02 -11.67 -9.15
CA GLU A 75 -2.61 -12.99 -9.63
C GLU A 75 -3.10 -14.12 -8.70
N LEU A 76 -3.02 -13.92 -7.38
CA LEU A 76 -3.54 -14.88 -6.41
C LEU A 76 -5.06 -15.02 -6.52
N ALA A 77 -5.77 -13.91 -6.75
CA ALA A 77 -7.21 -13.90 -6.96
C ALA A 77 -7.61 -14.63 -8.25
N GLU A 78 -6.87 -14.44 -9.34
CA GLU A 78 -7.11 -15.17 -10.59
C GLU A 78 -6.87 -16.67 -10.45
N ARG A 79 -5.79 -17.06 -9.75
CA ARG A 79 -5.46 -18.47 -9.48
C ARG A 79 -6.54 -19.14 -8.63
N SER A 80 -7.05 -18.46 -7.60
CA SER A 80 -8.12 -19.00 -6.76
C SER A 80 -9.42 -19.17 -7.55
N LEU A 81 -9.78 -18.19 -8.38
CA LEU A 81 -10.97 -18.26 -9.24
C LEU A 81 -10.92 -19.45 -10.22
N LYS A 82 -9.73 -19.67 -10.83
CA LYS A 82 -9.49 -20.80 -11.72
C LYS A 82 -9.64 -22.15 -11.01
N TYR A 83 -9.11 -22.26 -9.78
CA TYR A 83 -9.25 -23.46 -8.96
C TYR A 83 -10.72 -23.75 -8.63
N VAL A 84 -11.48 -22.74 -8.18
CA VAL A 84 -12.91 -22.87 -7.86
C VAL A 84 -13.72 -23.27 -9.09
N THR A 85 -13.44 -22.67 -10.24
CA THR A 85 -14.14 -23.02 -11.49
C THR A 85 -13.85 -24.45 -11.91
N ARG A 86 -12.61 -24.93 -11.70
CA ARG A 86 -12.23 -26.30 -11.99
C ARG A 86 -12.92 -27.29 -11.07
N THR A 87 -12.96 -27.03 -9.76
CA THR A 87 -13.62 -27.93 -8.80
C THR A 87 -15.12 -28.01 -9.05
N ILE A 88 -15.79 -26.88 -9.29
CA ILE A 88 -17.20 -26.84 -9.68
C ILE A 88 -17.45 -27.71 -10.93
N ARG A 89 -16.63 -27.57 -11.97
CA ARG A 89 -16.79 -28.37 -13.21
C ARG A 89 -16.72 -29.89 -12.99
N TYR A 90 -15.95 -30.36 -12.01
CA TYR A 90 -15.87 -31.79 -11.70
C TYR A 90 -17.00 -32.29 -10.79
N GLN A 91 -17.67 -31.41 -10.05
CA GLN A 91 -18.80 -31.78 -9.17
C GLN A 91 -20.12 -31.95 -9.93
N TYR A 92 -20.22 -31.39 -11.15
CA TYR A 92 -21.42 -31.46 -12.00
C TYR A 92 -21.22 -32.33 -13.25
N LYS A 93 -20.30 -33.29 -13.20
CA LYS A 93 -20.12 -34.38 -14.18
C LYS A 93 -20.30 -35.71 -13.49
#